data_AF-A0A814BN51-F1
#
_entry.id   AF-A0A814BN51-F1
#
_cell.length_a   1.000
_cell.length_b   1.000
_cell.length_c   1.000
_cell.angle_alpha   90.00
_cell.angle_beta   90.00
_cell.angle_gamma   90.00
#
_symmetry.space_group_name_H-M   'P 1'
#
loop_
_entity.id
_entity.type
_entity.pdbx_description
1 polymer ?
#
loop_
_entity_poly.entity_id
_entity_poly.type
_entity_poly.pdbx_seq_one_letter_code
_entity_poly.pdbx_strand_id
1 'polypeptide(L)'
;MTSSLPEQSSDKESAADILYDFCRQNQIDKVQNLLTTIDDINILNTIKHPTGSTSLHVACYYGHKELVQILLDYGALPSIRNFRHNLTPYEEAYTDEIKQLFINKRIFYSETDYDQIQWSITGDDLIKKRREFREIIHLYRSYDNHHPIVSKLLAEVIHYYLNEYLKNMPSTGNPEDRVPEEQIKVIEDYFRKAIDEKDYLTYFIKAYTLTDYFYRILNKHLALYILQYFDETKNFSSNYRLVNCLVHIVTLLINNPEIFKYQFKGICYRGMRVTENDINQYQSNQHILNRSFLSTSVDCNVAKYFAGEGQQSKMRQTLDQRPLQFSCLCQYKIKQDKTAIDLQELSSRREEKEILILPFAVFKVVNITKNYIDNPQASISVEIELEECEDPEGDPSFASSVNDINVEKHPRRKRLYILIGILISIIGLALTLTVVFTLAIKKNPLQSNDDDYLSPKSCSDILSRSVWNAATAKSRFSLKLPVSYIAVQTLPSSITSMTQQDCVRYIKAVQTYHMENSSYDDISYNFIICGGYDADNSSKQLIYTGRGWKYVGAFCLTYNSRALGIGIIGNYTNIQSLNAFKSLMDCGTENNYVQQNYTIVRHYASPDIYQYYMNYFKNRTATMTQYNCQ
;
A
#
# COMPACT_ATOMS: atom_id res chain seq x y z
N MET A 1 -49.76 44.89 30.23
CA MET A 1 -48.30 45.18 30.24
C MET A 1 -47.57 43.88 30.08
N THR A 2 -47.30 43.51 28.83
CA THR A 2 -46.37 42.44 28.47
C THR A 2 -44.98 43.07 28.35
N SER A 3 -44.11 42.89 29.34
CA SER A 3 -42.69 43.24 29.21
C SER A 3 -41.88 41.96 29.09
N SER A 4 -41.28 41.81 27.92
CA SER A 4 -40.21 40.89 27.54
C SER A 4 -39.15 40.69 28.62
N LEU A 5 -38.87 39.41 28.93
CA LEU A 5 -37.63 38.97 29.57
C LEU A 5 -36.46 39.19 28.60
N PRO A 6 -35.28 39.64 29.06
CA PRO A 6 -34.10 39.76 28.21
C PRO A 6 -33.50 38.38 27.93
N GLU A 7 -33.21 38.12 26.67
CA GLU A 7 -32.41 36.99 26.17
C GLU A 7 -31.06 36.93 26.90
N GLN A 8 -30.77 35.81 27.57
CA GLN A 8 -29.42 35.44 27.98
C GLN A 8 -28.85 34.44 26.98
N SER A 9 -28.04 34.94 26.05
CA SER A 9 -27.08 34.15 25.29
C SER A 9 -25.85 33.89 26.18
N SER A 10 -25.66 32.67 26.66
CA SER A 10 -24.41 32.24 27.28
C SER A 10 -23.70 31.25 26.35
N ASP A 11 -22.75 31.77 25.59
CA ASP A 11 -21.81 30.99 24.78
C ASP A 11 -21.02 30.03 25.68
N LYS A 12 -21.12 28.72 25.41
CA LYS A 12 -20.19 27.74 25.99
C LYS A 12 -18.86 27.88 25.26
N GLU A 13 -17.83 28.32 25.96
CA GLU A 13 -16.45 28.43 25.47
C GLU A 13 -15.96 27.05 24.98
N SER A 14 -15.48 26.97 23.74
CA SER A 14 -15.08 25.70 23.13
C SER A 14 -13.76 25.19 23.74
N ALA A 15 -13.50 23.88 23.70
CA ALA A 15 -12.23 23.32 24.18
C ALA A 15 -11.01 23.93 23.46
N ALA A 16 -11.16 24.33 22.19
CA ALA A 16 -10.15 25.06 21.43
C ALA A 16 -9.91 26.47 21.99
N ASP A 17 -10.97 27.17 22.41
CA ASP A 17 -10.87 28.49 23.03
C ASP A 17 -10.14 28.44 24.37
N ILE A 18 -10.47 27.43 25.18
CA ILE A 18 -9.83 27.15 26.47
C ILE A 18 -8.35 26.85 26.28
N LEU A 19 -8.01 25.96 25.34
CA LEU A 19 -6.63 25.63 25.01
C LEU A 19 -5.86 26.88 24.55
N TYR A 20 -6.44 27.69 23.67
CA TYR A 20 -5.82 28.93 23.19
C TYR A 20 -5.51 29.88 24.35
N ASP A 21 -6.44 30.04 25.30
CA ASP A 21 -6.26 30.93 26.44
C ASP A 21 -5.23 30.41 27.45
N PHE A 22 -5.18 29.09 27.67
CA PHE A 22 -4.11 28.49 28.47
C PHE A 22 -2.74 28.68 27.81
N CYS A 23 -2.65 28.52 26.48
CA CYS A 23 -1.41 28.78 25.75
C CYS A 23 -1.00 30.25 25.83
N ARG A 24 -1.93 31.19 25.67
CA ARG A 24 -1.67 32.63 25.82
C ARG A 24 -1.13 32.98 27.22
N GLN A 25 -1.71 32.38 28.26
CA GLN A 25 -1.37 32.63 29.67
C GLN A 25 -0.18 31.80 30.18
N ASN A 26 0.48 31.02 29.32
CA ASN A 26 1.57 30.11 29.67
C ASN A 26 1.22 29.08 30.77
N GLN A 27 -0.02 28.57 30.78
CA GLN A 27 -0.50 27.60 31.79
C GLN A 27 -0.16 26.16 31.38
N ILE A 28 1.13 25.81 31.43
CA ILE A 28 1.68 24.52 30.97
C ILE A 28 0.92 23.30 31.54
N ASP A 29 0.74 23.24 32.87
CA ASP A 29 0.08 22.11 33.53
C ASP A 29 -1.36 21.91 33.05
N LYS A 30 -2.08 23.01 32.78
CA LYS A 30 -3.46 22.95 32.29
C LYS A 30 -3.51 22.57 30.82
N VAL A 31 -2.55 23.02 30.01
CA VAL A 31 -2.41 22.58 28.62
C VAL A 31 -2.15 21.08 28.58
N GLN A 32 -1.17 20.58 29.33
CA GLN A 32 -0.85 19.14 29.37
C GLN A 32 -2.05 18.31 29.84
N ASN A 33 -2.70 18.71 30.94
CA ASN A 33 -3.88 18.00 31.44
C ASN A 33 -5.00 17.97 30.38
N LEU A 34 -5.29 19.11 29.75
CA LEU A 34 -6.28 19.17 28.68
C LEU A 34 -5.90 18.25 27.52
N LEU A 35 -4.66 18.31 27.03
CA LEU A 35 -4.21 17.47 25.91
C LEU A 35 -4.24 15.96 26.21
N THR A 36 -4.00 15.56 27.45
CA THR A 36 -4.11 14.15 27.87
C THR A 36 -5.55 13.66 28.05
N THR A 37 -6.53 14.56 28.13
CA THR A 37 -7.93 14.24 28.44
C THR A 37 -8.90 14.50 27.28
N ILE A 38 -8.44 15.09 26.17
CA ILE A 38 -9.30 15.39 25.02
C ILE A 38 -9.51 14.18 24.10
N ASP A 39 -10.73 13.99 23.61
CA ASP A 39 -11.06 12.94 22.63
C ASP A 39 -10.72 13.33 21.19
N ASP A 40 -10.81 14.64 20.87
CA ASP A 40 -10.55 15.21 19.54
C ASP A 40 -9.30 16.11 19.53
N ILE A 41 -8.19 15.54 19.06
CA ILE A 41 -6.90 16.23 18.94
C ILE A 41 -6.90 17.35 17.90
N ASN A 42 -7.88 17.39 16.98
CA ASN A 42 -7.95 18.41 15.93
C ASN A 42 -8.18 19.83 16.48
N ILE A 43 -8.59 19.96 17.75
CA ILE A 43 -8.74 21.27 18.40
C ILE A 43 -7.42 22.07 18.44
N LEU A 44 -6.26 21.39 18.42
CA LEU A 44 -4.92 22.01 18.33
C LEU A 44 -4.76 22.93 17.11
N ASN A 45 -5.48 22.60 16.05
CA ASN A 45 -5.37 23.21 14.72
C ASN A 45 -6.54 24.15 14.40
N THR A 46 -7.42 24.38 15.38
CA THR A 46 -8.56 25.27 15.22
C THR A 46 -8.14 26.73 15.32
N ILE A 47 -8.65 27.55 14.42
CA ILE A 47 -8.36 28.99 14.36
C ILE A 47 -9.37 29.76 15.22
N LYS A 48 -8.89 30.55 16.19
CA LYS A 48 -9.73 31.37 17.08
C LYS A 48 -10.07 32.73 16.46
N HIS A 49 -11.33 33.16 16.58
CA HIS A 49 -11.75 34.52 16.23
C HIS A 49 -11.66 35.43 17.48
N PRO A 50 -11.18 36.69 17.41
CA PRO A 50 -10.97 37.54 16.23
C PRO A 50 -9.53 37.66 15.73
N THR A 51 -8.56 36.96 16.35
CA THR A 51 -7.15 37.02 15.96
C THR A 51 -6.88 36.23 14.67
N GLY A 52 -7.67 35.19 14.43
CA GLY A 52 -7.45 34.28 13.31
C GLY A 52 -6.24 33.38 13.53
N SER A 53 -5.83 33.16 14.78
CA SER A 53 -4.62 32.41 15.14
C SER A 53 -4.96 31.07 15.83
N THR A 54 -4.07 30.07 15.71
CA THR A 54 -4.16 28.80 16.46
C THR A 54 -3.44 28.90 17.81
N SER A 55 -3.60 27.88 18.66
CA SER A 55 -2.85 27.76 19.93
C SER A 55 -1.32 27.74 19.73
N LEU A 56 -0.85 27.22 18.60
CA LEU A 56 0.57 27.22 18.25
C LEU A 56 1.07 28.63 17.88
N HIS A 57 0.29 29.40 17.12
CA HIS A 57 0.63 30.80 16.81
C HIS A 57 0.78 31.63 18.09
N VAL A 58 -0.18 31.52 19.03
CA VAL A 58 -0.14 32.33 20.26
C VAL A 58 1.04 31.94 21.15
N ALA A 59 1.37 30.64 21.26
CA ALA A 59 2.56 30.21 21.99
C ALA A 59 3.86 30.75 21.36
N CYS A 60 3.93 30.82 20.02
CA CYS A 60 5.08 31.36 19.29
C CYS A 60 5.22 32.87 19.43
N TYR A 61 4.11 33.59 19.30
CA TYR A 61 4.04 35.05 19.41
C TYR A 61 4.45 35.55 20.80
N TYR A 62 4.04 34.85 21.87
CA TYR A 62 4.35 35.25 23.25
C TYR A 62 5.67 34.71 23.78
N GLY A 63 6.42 33.94 22.98
CA GLY A 63 7.72 33.44 23.41
C GLY A 63 7.69 32.20 24.30
N HIS A 64 6.58 31.45 24.35
CA HIS A 64 6.39 30.32 25.27
C HIS A 64 7.02 29.04 24.73
N LYS A 65 8.36 28.99 24.73
CA LYS A 65 9.18 27.90 24.16
C LYS A 65 8.71 26.49 24.56
N GLU A 66 8.45 26.26 25.85
CA GLU A 66 8.02 24.96 26.37
C GLU A 66 6.63 24.57 25.87
N LEU A 67 5.70 25.52 25.79
CA LEU A 67 4.38 25.28 25.19
C LEU A 67 4.45 25.04 23.69
N VAL A 68 5.32 25.75 22.96
CA VAL A 68 5.55 25.49 21.54
C VAL A 68 6.02 24.05 21.34
N GLN A 69 6.94 23.58 22.18
CA GLN A 69 7.40 22.20 22.18
C GLN A 69 6.25 21.20 22.45
N ILE A 70 5.49 21.41 23.52
CA ILE A 70 4.35 20.55 23.89
C ILE A 70 3.31 20.51 22.77
N LEU A 71 2.91 21.65 22.20
CA LEU A 71 1.92 21.69 21.12
C LEU A 71 2.41 20.96 19.87
N LEU A 72 3.69 21.12 19.51
CA LEU A 72 4.30 20.37 18.41
C LEU A 72 4.42 18.86 18.71
N ASP A 73 4.59 18.47 19.97
CA ASP A 73 4.61 17.06 20.42
C ASP A 73 3.24 16.39 20.29
N TYR A 74 2.17 17.14 20.49
CA TYR A 74 0.79 16.64 20.37
C TYR A 74 0.20 16.82 18.95
N GLY A 75 0.99 17.28 17.97
CA GLY A 75 0.58 17.31 16.56
C GLY A 75 -0.06 18.63 16.08
N ALA A 76 0.22 19.75 16.76
CA ALA A 76 -0.16 21.07 16.24
C ALA A 76 0.58 21.39 14.94
N LEU A 77 -0.14 21.87 13.93
CA LEU A 77 0.35 22.08 12.58
C LEU A 77 1.08 23.42 12.45
N PRO A 78 2.37 23.42 12.11
CA PRO A 78 3.16 24.64 11.90
C PRO A 78 2.85 25.31 10.54
N SER A 79 2.08 24.67 9.67
CA SER A 79 1.76 25.15 8.32
C SER A 79 0.54 26.05 8.25
N ILE A 80 -0.29 26.09 9.29
CA ILE A 80 -1.52 26.88 9.29
C ILE A 80 -1.16 28.36 9.28
N ARG A 81 -1.81 29.15 8.42
CA ARG A 81 -1.61 30.61 8.37
C ARG A 81 -2.73 31.32 9.13
N ASN A 82 -2.37 32.33 9.91
CA ASN A 82 -3.35 33.13 10.64
C ASN A 82 -4.16 34.05 9.70
N PHE A 83 -5.42 34.36 10.03
CA PHE A 83 -6.28 35.15 9.13
C PHE A 83 -5.90 36.64 9.06
N ARG A 84 -5.36 37.21 10.14
CA ARG A 84 -5.05 38.67 10.18
C ARG A 84 -3.80 39.06 9.42
N HIS A 85 -2.74 38.26 9.50
CA HIS A 85 -1.44 38.61 8.96
C HIS A 85 -0.96 37.61 7.89
N ASN A 86 -1.72 36.54 7.66
CA ASN A 86 -1.36 35.46 6.75
C ASN A 86 0.01 34.86 7.09
N LEU A 87 0.38 34.83 8.37
CA LEU A 87 1.67 34.31 8.85
C LEU A 87 1.51 32.89 9.41
N THR A 88 2.53 32.05 9.27
CA THR A 88 2.64 30.78 10.00
C THR A 88 3.13 31.01 11.43
N PRO A 89 2.99 30.04 12.36
CA PRO A 89 3.58 30.12 13.69
C PRO A 89 5.10 30.31 13.69
N TYR A 90 5.80 29.75 12.68
CA TYR A 90 7.22 29.98 12.48
C TYR A 90 7.55 31.44 12.13
N GLU A 91 6.77 32.03 11.22
CA GLU A 91 6.92 33.43 10.81
C GLU A 91 6.54 34.39 11.96
N GLU A 92 5.62 33.98 12.82
CA GLU A 92 5.14 34.74 14.00
C GLU A 92 5.98 34.51 15.27
N ALA A 93 7.01 33.66 15.21
CA ALA A 93 7.83 33.30 16.37
C ALA A 93 8.62 34.50 16.95
N TYR A 94 8.45 34.73 18.26
CA TYR A 94 9.04 35.84 19.01
C TYR A 94 10.57 35.81 19.07
N THR A 95 11.17 34.61 19.11
CA THR A 95 12.62 34.44 19.21
C THR A 95 13.15 33.47 18.16
N ASP A 96 14.42 33.65 17.78
CA ASP A 96 15.11 32.69 16.93
C ASP A 96 15.21 31.31 17.60
N GLU A 97 15.26 31.22 18.93
CA GLU A 97 15.19 29.93 19.64
C GLU A 97 13.88 29.17 19.40
N ILE A 98 12.76 29.88 19.27
CA ILE A 98 11.46 29.28 18.95
C ILE A 98 11.40 28.92 17.48
N LYS A 99 11.94 29.76 16.58
CA LYS A 99 12.13 29.39 15.16
C LYS A 99 12.98 28.13 15.04
N GLN A 100 14.01 28.01 15.88
CA GLN A 100 14.80 26.80 15.98
C GLN A 100 13.97 25.60 16.45
N LEU A 101 12.83 25.71 17.15
CA LEU A 101 12.01 24.53 17.51
C LEU A 101 11.29 23.90 16.31
N PHE A 102 10.83 24.71 15.37
CA PHE A 102 10.27 24.24 14.10
C PHE A 102 11.31 23.50 13.25
N ILE A 103 12.56 23.94 13.37
CA ILE A 103 13.71 23.41 12.65
C ILE A 103 14.38 22.24 13.43
N ASN A 104 14.39 22.27 14.76
CA ASN A 104 15.10 21.36 15.68
C ASN A 104 14.34 20.08 15.99
N LYS A 105 13.06 19.93 15.61
CA LYS A 105 12.42 18.61 15.69
C LYS A 105 12.97 17.59 14.69
N ARG A 106 13.95 17.98 13.87
CA ARG A 106 14.82 17.07 13.11
C ARG A 106 16.25 17.01 13.62
N ILE A 107 16.62 17.73 14.68
CA ILE A 107 18.02 17.90 15.05
C ILE A 107 18.23 17.67 16.55
N PHE A 108 18.54 16.41 16.85
CA PHE A 108 19.60 15.92 17.76
C PHE A 108 19.17 14.92 18.86
N TYR A 109 19.83 13.76 18.76
CA TYR A 109 20.12 12.69 19.73
C TYR A 109 18.99 11.67 19.99
N SER A 110 19.28 10.38 20.21
CA SER A 110 20.54 9.80 20.72
C SER A 110 20.75 8.32 20.34
N GLU A 111 21.99 7.95 19.96
CA GLU A 111 22.83 7.09 20.81
C GLU A 111 22.37 5.63 20.91
N THR A 112 22.55 4.87 19.82
CA THR A 112 22.99 3.44 19.80
C THR A 112 22.73 2.77 18.46
N ASP A 113 21.93 3.35 17.57
CA ASP A 113 21.71 2.75 16.27
C ASP A 113 22.81 3.16 15.30
N TYR A 114 23.65 2.19 14.94
CA TYR A 114 24.31 2.21 13.65
C TYR A 114 23.25 2.58 12.62
N ASP A 115 23.37 3.76 12.02
CA ASP A 115 22.69 4.10 10.77
C ASP A 115 23.07 2.99 9.79
N GLN A 116 22.27 1.93 9.73
CA GLN A 116 22.34 0.95 8.66
C GLN A 116 22.00 1.75 7.43
N ILE A 117 23.05 2.15 6.72
CA ILE A 117 23.00 2.91 5.49
C ILE A 117 21.80 2.41 4.68
N GLN A 118 20.86 3.33 4.44
CA GLN A 118 19.58 3.04 3.77
C GLN A 118 19.79 2.42 2.38
N TRP A 119 21.04 2.44 1.90
CA TRP A 119 21.59 1.90 0.66
C TRP A 119 22.57 0.74 0.90
N SER A 120 22.13 -0.43 1.38
CA SER A 120 23.07 -1.52 1.75
C SER A 120 23.31 -2.55 0.63
N ILE A 121 23.04 -2.23 -0.63
CA ILE A 121 23.45 -3.11 -1.74
C ILE A 121 24.30 -2.30 -2.70
N THR A 122 25.51 -2.82 -2.89
CA THR A 122 26.47 -2.38 -3.87
C THR A 122 26.77 -3.59 -4.77
N GLY A 123 26.82 -3.39 -6.08
CA GLY A 123 27.03 -4.49 -7.03
C GLY A 123 26.70 -4.12 -8.47
N ASP A 124 27.26 -4.88 -9.41
CA ASP A 124 27.24 -4.55 -10.84
C ASP A 124 25.87 -4.77 -11.52
N ASP A 125 24.97 -5.56 -10.92
CA ASP A 125 23.68 -5.97 -11.52
C ASP A 125 22.47 -5.20 -10.94
N LEU A 126 22.70 -4.07 -10.27
CA LEU A 126 21.64 -3.34 -9.57
C LEU A 126 20.59 -2.72 -10.51
N ILE A 127 21.00 -2.32 -11.72
CA ILE A 127 20.08 -1.79 -12.74
C ILE A 127 19.09 -2.88 -13.16
N LYS A 128 19.57 -4.11 -13.36
CA LYS A 128 18.73 -5.26 -13.69
C LYS A 128 17.83 -5.65 -12.52
N LYS A 129 18.35 -5.72 -11.30
CA LYS A 129 17.54 -6.00 -10.10
C LYS A 129 16.45 -4.96 -9.87
N ARG A 130 16.73 -3.67 -10.07
CA ARG A 130 15.71 -2.61 -10.05
C ARG A 130 14.59 -2.91 -11.04
N ARG A 131 14.93 -3.35 -12.26
CA ARG A 131 13.94 -3.72 -13.28
C ARG A 131 13.08 -4.88 -12.79
N GLU A 132 13.69 -5.95 -12.31
CA GLU A 132 12.98 -7.11 -11.75
C GLU A 132 12.04 -6.70 -10.60
N PHE A 133 12.49 -5.81 -9.69
CA PHE A 133 11.65 -5.31 -8.61
C PHE A 133 10.44 -4.52 -9.12
N ARG A 134 10.67 -3.63 -10.10
CA ARG A 134 9.59 -2.86 -10.75
C ARG A 134 8.63 -3.78 -11.52
N GLU A 135 9.12 -4.85 -12.14
CA GLU A 135 8.32 -5.86 -12.84
C GLU A 135 7.49 -6.74 -11.90
N ILE A 136 8.01 -7.09 -10.73
CA ILE A 136 7.26 -7.84 -9.73
C ILE A 136 6.19 -6.94 -9.09
N ILE A 137 6.51 -5.67 -8.82
CA ILE A 137 5.54 -4.66 -8.37
C ILE A 137 4.54 -4.28 -9.49
N HIS A 138 4.84 -4.53 -10.78
CA HIS A 138 3.93 -4.26 -11.90
C HIS A 138 2.61 -5.04 -11.87
N LEU A 139 2.44 -6.00 -10.96
CA LEU A 139 1.16 -6.68 -10.69
C LEU A 139 0.01 -5.72 -10.31
N TYR A 140 0.32 -4.45 -10.01
CA TYR A 140 -0.65 -3.40 -9.67
C TYR A 140 -0.95 -2.39 -10.80
N ARG A 141 -0.67 -2.73 -12.08
CA ARG A 141 -0.84 -1.84 -13.26
C ARG A 141 -2.24 -1.22 -13.43
N SER A 142 -3.30 -1.80 -12.88
CA SER A 142 -4.63 -1.15 -12.84
C SER A 142 -4.75 -0.29 -11.59
N TYR A 143 -3.81 0.64 -11.39
CA TYR A 143 -3.92 1.64 -10.34
C TYR A 143 -5.05 2.59 -10.72
N ASP A 144 -6.23 2.30 -10.19
CA ASP A 144 -7.41 3.14 -10.31
C ASP A 144 -7.82 3.52 -8.89
N ASN A 145 -7.79 4.82 -8.60
CA ASN A 145 -8.16 5.36 -7.29
C ASN A 145 -9.60 4.99 -6.90
N HIS A 146 -10.43 4.61 -7.88
CA HIS A 146 -11.80 4.15 -7.70
C HIS A 146 -11.91 2.63 -7.51
N HIS A 147 -10.84 1.86 -7.79
CA HIS A 147 -10.86 0.42 -7.60
C HIS A 147 -10.77 0.09 -6.11
N PRO A 148 -11.68 -0.74 -5.56
CA PRO A 148 -11.72 -1.08 -4.13
C PRO A 148 -10.46 -1.74 -3.57
N ILE A 149 -9.54 -2.17 -4.45
CA ILE A 149 -8.32 -2.86 -4.03
C ILE A 149 -7.40 -1.89 -3.31
N VAL A 150 -7.29 -0.64 -3.78
CA VAL A 150 -6.42 0.39 -3.20
C VAL A 150 -6.83 0.70 -1.77
N SER A 151 -8.13 0.91 -1.54
CA SER A 151 -8.68 1.11 -0.20
C SER A 151 -8.47 -0.11 0.71
N LYS A 152 -8.60 -1.32 0.17
CA LYS A 152 -8.36 -2.56 0.93
C LYS A 152 -6.90 -2.73 1.35
N LEU A 153 -5.96 -2.40 0.46
CA LEU A 153 -4.53 -2.42 0.78
C LEU A 153 -4.21 -1.42 1.89
N LEU A 154 -4.77 -0.21 1.80
CA LEU A 154 -4.54 0.81 2.82
C LEU A 154 -5.19 0.44 4.17
N ALA A 155 -6.37 -0.18 4.15
CA ALA A 155 -6.99 -0.74 5.34
C ALA A 155 -6.13 -1.84 6.00
N GLU A 156 -5.43 -2.67 5.21
CA GLU A 156 -4.47 -3.64 5.74
C GLU A 156 -3.27 -2.96 6.40
N VAL A 157 -2.73 -1.89 5.80
CA VAL A 157 -1.65 -1.11 6.42
C VAL A 157 -2.11 -0.49 7.75
N ILE A 158 -3.32 0.09 7.79
CA ILE A 158 -3.89 0.64 9.03
C ILE A 158 -4.03 -0.46 10.09
N HIS A 159 -4.63 -1.59 9.73
CA HIS A 159 -4.96 -2.64 10.67
C HIS A 159 -3.70 -3.35 11.20
N TYR A 160 -2.80 -3.77 10.30
CA TYR A 160 -1.62 -4.52 10.71
C TYR A 160 -0.46 -3.61 11.07
N TYR A 161 0.03 -2.80 10.13
CA TYR A 161 1.27 -2.07 10.35
C TYR A 161 1.12 -1.02 11.45
N LEU A 162 0.08 -0.19 11.40
CA LEU A 162 -0.12 0.85 12.41
C LEU A 162 -0.64 0.26 13.74
N ASN A 163 -1.74 -0.50 13.69
CA ASN A 163 -2.46 -0.89 14.91
C ASN A 163 -1.97 -2.17 15.58
N GLU A 164 -1.40 -3.12 14.85
CA GLU A 164 -0.91 -4.38 15.43
C GLU A 164 0.60 -4.32 15.66
N TYR A 165 1.36 -3.87 14.66
CA TYR A 165 2.82 -3.95 14.67
C TYR A 165 3.46 -2.78 15.42
N LEU A 166 3.15 -1.52 15.05
CA LEU A 166 3.75 -0.35 15.71
C LEU A 166 3.29 -0.18 17.17
N LYS A 167 2.02 -0.49 17.48
CA LYS A 167 1.51 -0.43 18.86
C LYS A 167 2.12 -1.47 19.80
N ASN A 168 2.35 -2.69 19.30
CA ASN A 168 2.80 -3.82 20.12
C ASN A 168 4.32 -4.10 20.01
N MET A 169 5.10 -3.17 19.45
CA MET A 169 6.55 -3.34 19.39
C MET A 169 7.13 -3.53 20.80
N PRO A 170 7.90 -4.61 21.06
CA PRO A 170 8.38 -4.93 22.39
C PRO A 170 9.38 -3.89 22.91
N SER A 171 9.27 -3.55 24.20
CA SER A 171 10.12 -2.57 24.92
C SER A 171 11.59 -2.98 25.08
N THR A 172 12.01 -4.09 24.47
CA THR A 172 13.37 -4.64 24.61
C THR A 172 14.38 -4.04 23.63
N GLY A 173 13.95 -3.12 22.74
CA GLY A 173 14.80 -2.32 21.86
C GLY A 173 15.04 -0.89 22.35
N ASN A 174 15.75 -0.08 21.56
CA ASN A 174 15.99 1.33 21.86
C ASN A 174 14.63 2.05 22.07
N PRO A 175 14.38 2.72 23.22
CA PRO A 175 13.12 3.41 23.51
C PRO A 175 12.68 4.39 22.42
N GLU A 176 13.62 4.92 21.64
CA GLU A 176 13.37 5.83 20.53
C GLU A 176 12.65 5.16 19.34
N ASP A 177 12.65 3.83 19.21
CA ASP A 177 11.95 3.13 18.13
C ASP A 177 10.42 3.04 18.33
N ARG A 178 9.91 3.48 19.49
CA ARG A 178 8.47 3.46 19.79
C ARG A 178 7.76 4.69 19.23
N VAL A 179 6.69 4.46 18.49
CA VAL A 179 5.74 5.52 18.13
C VAL A 179 4.74 5.70 19.26
N PRO A 180 4.55 6.92 19.81
CA PRO A 180 3.47 7.18 20.76
C PRO A 180 2.11 6.84 20.15
N GLU A 181 1.19 6.24 20.93
CA GLU A 181 -0.12 5.81 20.43
C GLU A 181 -0.94 6.96 19.83
N GLU A 182 -0.82 8.15 20.40
CA GLU A 182 -1.44 9.39 19.88
C GLU A 182 -0.93 9.72 18.47
N GLN A 183 0.38 9.57 18.24
CA GLN A 183 0.98 9.78 16.92
C GLN A 183 0.53 8.69 15.93
N ILE A 184 0.37 7.44 16.38
CA ILE A 184 -0.21 6.36 15.55
C ILE A 184 -1.64 6.71 15.12
N LYS A 185 -2.46 7.25 16.04
CA LYS A 185 -3.84 7.67 15.75
C LYS A 185 -3.87 8.78 14.69
N VAL A 186 -2.99 9.78 14.80
CA VAL A 186 -2.88 10.85 13.79
C VAL A 186 -2.52 10.29 12.41
N ILE A 187 -1.56 9.36 12.34
CA ILE A 187 -1.18 8.71 11.07
C ILE A 187 -2.36 7.90 10.50
N GLU A 188 -3.05 7.15 11.36
CA GLU A 188 -4.24 6.39 10.99
C GLU A 188 -5.33 7.29 10.41
N ASP A 189 -5.61 8.44 11.03
CA ASP A 189 -6.63 9.39 10.56
C ASP A 189 -6.33 9.89 9.14
N TYR A 190 -5.06 10.15 8.81
CA TYR A 190 -4.68 10.49 7.44
C TYR A 190 -4.91 9.34 6.46
N PHE A 191 -4.56 8.12 6.85
CA PHE A 191 -4.78 6.94 6.01
C PHE A 191 -6.27 6.65 5.83
N ARG A 192 -7.11 6.95 6.82
CA ARG A 192 -8.58 6.86 6.69
C ARG A 192 -9.14 7.92 5.76
N LYS A 193 -8.71 9.18 5.91
CA LYS A 193 -9.08 10.28 4.98
C LYS A 193 -8.67 9.96 3.53
N ALA A 194 -7.50 9.34 3.35
CA ALA A 194 -7.06 8.84 2.05
C ALA A 194 -8.04 7.85 1.41
N ILE A 195 -8.63 6.95 2.20
CA ILE A 195 -9.66 6.00 1.74
C ILE A 195 -10.96 6.73 1.43
N ASP A 196 -11.42 7.59 2.33
CA ASP A 196 -12.71 8.27 2.24
C ASP A 196 -12.77 9.22 1.04
N GLU A 197 -11.71 10.00 0.83
CA GLU A 197 -11.62 11.00 -0.24
C GLU A 197 -10.99 10.45 -1.53
N LYS A 198 -10.46 9.22 -1.50
CA LYS A 198 -9.71 8.59 -2.60
C LYS A 198 -8.48 9.40 -3.06
N ASP A 199 -7.92 10.21 -2.16
CA ASP A 199 -6.68 10.97 -2.36
C ASP A 199 -5.52 10.34 -1.57
N TYR A 200 -4.99 9.25 -2.13
CA TYR A 200 -3.97 8.45 -1.45
C TYR A 200 -2.60 9.15 -1.37
N LEU A 201 -2.23 9.91 -2.41
CA LEU A 201 -0.92 10.55 -2.50
C LEU A 201 -0.81 11.69 -1.49
N THR A 202 -1.75 12.64 -1.52
CA THR A 202 -1.69 13.83 -0.66
C THR A 202 -1.70 13.45 0.81
N TYR A 203 -2.59 12.55 1.21
CA TYR A 203 -2.73 12.17 2.61
C TYR A 203 -1.59 11.28 3.10
N PHE A 204 -1.01 10.43 2.24
CA PHE A 204 0.23 9.75 2.59
C PHE A 204 1.36 10.76 2.84
N ILE A 205 1.57 11.73 1.93
CA ILE A 205 2.63 12.72 2.08
C ILE A 205 2.43 13.57 3.33
N LYS A 206 1.18 13.94 3.66
CA LYS A 206 0.87 14.61 4.93
C LYS A 206 1.25 13.74 6.12
N ALA A 207 0.84 12.48 6.17
CA ALA A 207 1.22 11.58 7.26
C ALA A 207 2.74 11.38 7.38
N TYR A 208 3.42 11.26 6.23
CA TYR A 208 4.86 11.06 6.11
C TYR A 208 5.68 12.27 6.57
N THR A 209 5.23 13.49 6.28
CA THR A 209 5.94 14.73 6.63
C THR A 209 5.55 15.30 8.00
N LEU A 210 4.41 14.87 8.55
CA LEU A 210 3.88 15.44 9.78
C LEU A 210 4.59 14.94 11.03
N THR A 211 4.82 13.63 11.13
CA THR A 211 5.36 13.00 12.35
C THR A 211 6.77 12.49 12.10
N ASP A 212 7.72 12.91 12.93
CA ASP A 212 9.12 12.46 12.82
C ASP A 212 9.24 10.94 13.04
N TYR A 213 8.38 10.41 13.92
CA TYR A 213 8.28 8.98 14.19
C TYR A 213 7.96 8.15 12.95
N PHE A 214 6.91 8.54 12.19
CA PHE A 214 6.47 7.73 11.05
C PHE A 214 7.50 7.73 9.93
N TYR A 215 8.03 8.91 9.59
CA TYR A 215 9.13 9.06 8.64
C TYR A 215 10.30 8.14 9.00
N ARG A 216 10.81 8.25 10.24
CA ARG A 216 12.01 7.52 10.69
C ARG A 216 11.79 6.00 10.66
N ILE A 217 10.70 5.55 11.28
CA ILE A 217 10.43 4.12 11.46
C ILE A 217 10.04 3.44 10.15
N LEU A 218 9.24 4.11 9.30
CA LEU A 218 8.91 3.59 7.97
C LEU A 218 10.18 3.41 7.14
N ASN A 219 11.06 4.41 7.09
CA ASN A 219 12.31 4.32 6.32
C ASN A 219 13.25 3.24 6.88
N LYS A 220 13.35 3.10 8.21
CA LYS A 220 14.12 2.02 8.86
C LYS A 220 13.60 0.64 8.46
N HIS A 221 12.29 0.41 8.54
CA HIS A 221 11.70 -0.86 8.13
C HIS A 221 11.84 -1.14 6.64
N LEU A 222 11.67 -0.13 5.79
CA LEU A 222 11.91 -0.26 4.36
C LEU A 222 13.34 -0.69 4.07
N ALA A 223 14.33 -0.01 4.66
CA ALA A 223 15.73 -0.37 4.51
C ALA A 223 15.98 -1.83 4.94
N LEU A 224 15.46 -2.27 6.09
CA LEU A 224 15.68 -3.60 6.63
C LEU A 224 14.98 -4.72 5.85
N TYR A 225 13.74 -4.48 5.41
CA TYR A 225 12.83 -5.57 5.09
C TYR A 225 12.31 -5.55 3.65
N ILE A 226 12.36 -4.43 2.93
CA ILE A 226 11.66 -4.32 1.62
C ILE A 226 12.15 -5.34 0.59
N LEU A 227 13.46 -5.64 0.59
CA LEU A 227 14.06 -6.56 -0.35
C LEU A 227 13.74 -8.02 -0.06
N GLN A 228 13.29 -8.32 1.16
CA GLN A 228 12.82 -9.66 1.48
C GLN A 228 11.66 -10.04 0.56
N TYR A 229 10.82 -9.09 0.13
CA TYR A 229 9.71 -9.38 -0.79
C TYR A 229 10.12 -10.10 -2.08
N PHE A 230 11.37 -9.89 -2.56
CA PHE A 230 11.87 -10.44 -3.82
C PHE A 230 12.79 -11.65 -3.62
N ASP A 231 13.04 -12.06 -2.37
CA ASP A 231 13.93 -13.18 -2.06
C ASP A 231 13.14 -14.49 -2.05
N GLU A 232 13.17 -15.22 -3.17
CA GLU A 232 12.46 -16.50 -3.32
C GLU A 232 13.06 -17.63 -2.45
N THR A 233 14.25 -17.42 -1.87
CA THR A 233 15.03 -18.47 -1.19
C THR A 233 14.87 -18.46 0.34
N LYS A 234 14.34 -17.38 0.92
CA LYS A 234 14.15 -17.29 2.37
C LYS A 234 12.79 -17.87 2.79
N ASN A 235 12.83 -18.85 3.69
CA ASN A 235 11.65 -19.33 4.40
C ASN A 235 11.06 -18.18 5.24
N PHE A 236 10.03 -17.50 4.73
CA PHE A 236 9.33 -16.43 5.45
C PHE A 236 8.56 -17.02 6.65
N SER A 237 9.02 -16.75 7.87
CA SER A 237 8.34 -17.26 9.06
C SER A 237 8.06 -16.26 10.19
N SER A 238 8.36 -14.97 10.06
CA SER A 238 7.92 -13.98 11.08
C SER A 238 7.44 -12.62 10.54
N ASN A 239 8.14 -12.01 9.58
CA ASN A 239 7.86 -10.61 9.17
C ASN A 239 7.08 -10.45 7.85
N TYR A 240 6.50 -11.52 7.30
CA TYR A 240 5.86 -11.50 5.98
C TYR A 240 4.78 -10.41 5.83
N ARG A 241 3.89 -10.30 6.82
CA ARG A 241 2.79 -9.33 6.81
C ARG A 241 3.30 -7.88 6.90
N LEU A 242 4.42 -7.66 7.60
CA LEU A 242 5.12 -6.37 7.62
C LEU A 242 5.67 -6.04 6.23
N VAL A 243 6.40 -6.97 5.63
CA VAL A 243 6.99 -6.80 4.29
C VAL A 243 5.91 -6.47 3.26
N ASN A 244 4.76 -7.16 3.28
CA ASN A 244 3.63 -6.85 2.40
C ASN A 244 3.09 -5.43 2.62
N CYS A 245 2.90 -5.00 3.88
CA CYS A 245 2.44 -3.64 4.16
C CYS A 245 3.43 -2.59 3.62
N LEU A 246 4.74 -2.81 3.77
CA LEU A 246 5.77 -1.93 3.23
C LEU A 246 5.69 -1.87 1.69
N VAL A 247 5.53 -3.02 1.03
CA VAL A 247 5.35 -3.07 -0.43
C VAL A 247 4.06 -2.37 -0.86
N HIS A 248 2.96 -2.50 -0.11
CA HIS A 248 1.72 -1.77 -0.39
C HIS A 248 1.99 -0.26 -0.35
N ILE A 249 2.61 0.26 0.72
CA ILE A 249 2.96 1.69 0.83
C ILE A 249 3.78 2.17 -0.38
N VAL A 250 4.84 1.44 -0.74
CA VAL A 250 5.72 1.82 -1.85
C VAL A 250 4.98 1.76 -3.19
N THR A 251 4.21 0.69 -3.42
CA THR A 251 3.40 0.48 -4.63
C THR A 251 2.38 1.59 -4.80
N LEU A 252 1.74 2.00 -3.69
CA LEU A 252 0.69 3.01 -3.70
C LEU A 252 1.20 4.36 -4.17
N LEU A 253 2.47 4.66 -3.98
CA LEU A 253 3.08 5.92 -4.40
C LEU A 253 3.67 5.80 -5.80
N ILE A 254 4.53 4.81 -6.05
CA ILE A 254 5.23 4.67 -7.34
C ILE A 254 4.25 4.56 -8.53
N ASN A 255 3.10 3.92 -8.32
CA ASN A 255 2.10 3.73 -9.37
C ASN A 255 0.96 4.76 -9.35
N ASN A 256 1.00 5.75 -8.46
CA ASN A 256 -0.06 6.76 -8.39
C ASN A 256 -0.08 7.61 -9.68
N PRO A 257 -1.21 7.77 -10.39
CA PRO A 257 -1.27 8.55 -11.62
C PRO A 257 -1.01 10.04 -11.39
N GLU A 258 -1.29 10.54 -10.20
CA GLU A 258 -1.09 11.95 -9.84
C GLU A 258 0.40 12.28 -9.61
N ILE A 259 1.27 11.25 -9.52
CA ILE A 259 2.68 11.45 -9.24
C ILE A 259 3.39 12.28 -10.32
N PHE A 260 2.91 12.20 -11.56
CA PHE A 260 3.43 12.98 -12.69
C PHE A 260 3.27 14.50 -12.50
N LYS A 261 2.29 14.94 -11.71
CA LYS A 261 2.11 16.37 -11.39
C LYS A 261 3.24 16.91 -10.53
N TYR A 262 3.89 16.03 -9.78
CA TYR A 262 4.94 16.35 -8.82
C TYR A 262 6.30 15.83 -9.27
N GLN A 263 6.49 15.45 -10.54
CA GLN A 263 7.75 14.89 -11.00
C GLN A 263 8.91 15.89 -10.84
N PHE A 264 10.09 15.39 -10.45
CA PHE A 264 11.30 16.21 -10.33
C PHE A 264 12.44 15.64 -11.19
N LYS A 265 13.06 16.53 -11.97
CA LYS A 265 14.33 16.29 -12.69
C LYS A 265 15.29 17.43 -12.37
N GLY A 266 16.55 17.11 -12.14
CA GLY A 266 17.56 18.10 -11.77
C GLY A 266 18.42 17.62 -10.62
N ILE A 267 18.94 18.57 -9.85
CA ILE A 267 19.86 18.31 -8.75
C ILE A 267 19.14 18.55 -7.43
N CYS A 268 19.26 17.60 -6.51
CA CYS A 268 18.84 17.75 -5.12
C CYS A 268 19.94 17.28 -4.15
N TYR A 269 19.85 17.72 -2.90
CA TYR A 269 20.90 17.61 -1.91
C TYR A 269 20.40 16.94 -0.64
N ARG A 270 21.25 16.14 0.01
CA ARG A 270 21.01 15.61 1.35
C ARG A 270 22.22 15.85 2.22
N GLY A 271 22.01 16.52 3.34
CA GLY A 271 23.00 16.56 4.40
C GLY A 271 22.79 15.42 5.38
N MET A 272 23.89 14.83 5.81
CA MET A 272 23.89 13.79 6.83
C MET A 272 25.14 13.88 7.68
N ARG A 273 25.05 13.36 8.91
CA ARG A 273 26.21 13.11 9.76
C ARG A 273 26.52 11.64 9.69
N VAL A 274 27.77 11.32 9.36
CA VAL A 274 28.18 9.96 9.05
C VAL A 274 29.50 9.65 9.73
N THR A 275 29.75 8.38 10.03
CA THR A 275 31.05 7.96 10.53
C THR A 275 32.04 7.80 9.37
N GLU A 276 33.33 7.69 9.70
CA GLU A 276 34.35 7.35 8.71
C GLU A 276 34.06 6.01 8.02
N ASN A 277 33.56 5.03 8.80
CA ASN A 277 33.19 3.72 8.27
C ASN A 277 32.09 3.83 7.22
N ASP A 278 31.10 4.70 7.44
CA ASP A 278 30.00 4.91 6.48
C ASP A 278 30.50 5.56 5.19
N ILE A 279 31.41 6.54 5.29
CA ILE A 279 32.04 7.17 4.13
C ILE A 279 32.84 6.14 3.32
N ASN A 280 33.57 5.26 4.01
CA ASN A 280 34.40 4.23 3.36
C ASN A 280 33.58 3.17 2.60
N GLN A 281 32.26 3.10 2.82
CA GLN A 281 31.39 2.25 2.02
C GLN A 281 31.13 2.80 0.62
N TYR A 282 31.30 4.10 0.41
CA TYR A 282 31.18 4.73 -0.90
C TYR A 282 32.48 4.58 -1.69
N GLN A 283 32.39 4.01 -2.89
CA GLN A 283 33.51 3.88 -3.82
C GLN A 283 33.17 4.55 -5.15
N SER A 284 34.14 5.23 -5.76
CA SER A 284 33.94 5.81 -7.09
C SER A 284 33.56 4.74 -8.11
N ASN A 285 32.60 5.05 -8.98
CA ASN A 285 31.96 4.16 -9.96
C ASN A 285 31.08 3.04 -9.39
N GLN A 286 30.88 2.97 -8.08
CA GLN A 286 29.99 2.00 -7.46
C GLN A 286 28.51 2.35 -7.72
N HIS A 287 27.70 1.32 -7.93
CA HIS A 287 26.24 1.43 -8.01
C HIS A 287 25.61 1.22 -6.64
N ILE A 288 24.60 2.01 -6.33
CA ILE A 288 23.95 2.10 -5.03
C ILE A 288 22.43 2.06 -5.23
N LEU A 289 21.72 1.15 -4.54
CA LEU A 289 20.27 0.97 -4.63
C LEU A 289 19.52 1.59 -3.44
N ASN A 290 18.51 2.41 -3.73
CA ASN A 290 17.61 2.98 -2.73
C ASN A 290 16.65 1.92 -2.26
N ARG A 291 16.47 1.78 -0.95
CA ARG A 291 15.48 0.86 -0.39
C ARG A 291 14.33 1.57 0.30
N SER A 292 14.53 2.80 0.72
CA SER A 292 13.55 3.60 1.45
C SER A 292 13.21 4.88 0.68
N PHE A 293 12.36 5.71 1.25
CA PHE A 293 12.20 7.06 0.74
C PHE A 293 13.39 7.89 1.23
N LEU A 294 13.98 8.68 0.33
CA LEU A 294 15.10 9.54 0.69
C LEU A 294 14.67 11.00 0.59
N SER A 295 14.52 11.62 1.76
CA SER A 295 14.30 13.07 1.86
C SER A 295 15.57 13.82 1.44
N THR A 296 15.41 14.74 0.49
CA THR A 296 16.43 15.64 -0.07
C THR A 296 15.82 17.03 -0.21
N SER A 297 16.63 18.04 -0.51
CA SER A 297 16.16 19.41 -0.78
C SER A 297 16.73 19.90 -2.10
N VAL A 298 15.97 20.72 -2.84
CA VAL A 298 16.57 21.50 -3.94
C VAL A 298 17.52 22.59 -3.44
N ASP A 299 17.44 22.95 -2.16
CA ASP A 299 18.25 24.00 -1.55
C ASP A 299 19.48 23.39 -0.85
N CYS A 300 20.65 23.64 -1.42
CA CYS A 300 21.91 23.16 -0.89
C CYS A 300 22.17 23.66 0.56
N ASN A 301 21.71 24.87 0.91
CA ASN A 301 21.93 25.41 2.25
C ASN A 301 21.10 24.66 3.32
N VAL A 302 19.88 24.27 2.95
CA VAL A 302 19.02 23.42 3.81
C VAL A 302 19.72 22.09 4.05
N ALA A 303 20.25 21.45 3.01
CA ALA A 303 21.01 20.21 3.14
C ALA A 303 22.27 20.40 4.00
N LYS A 304 23.08 21.43 3.77
CA LYS A 304 24.28 21.73 4.57
C LYS A 304 23.97 21.92 6.06
N TYR A 305 22.87 22.58 6.36
CA TYR A 305 22.38 22.73 7.73
C TYR A 305 22.05 21.36 8.36
N PHE A 306 21.40 20.45 7.63
CA PHE A 306 21.17 19.07 8.08
C PHE A 306 22.48 18.27 8.27
N ALA A 307 23.53 18.57 7.50
CA ALA A 307 24.87 18.01 7.70
C ALA A 307 25.58 18.56 8.96
N GLY A 308 25.03 19.61 9.59
CA GLY A 308 25.57 20.23 10.80
C GLY A 308 26.53 21.39 10.57
N GLU A 309 26.55 21.95 9.35
CA GLU A 309 27.32 23.16 9.05
C GLU A 309 26.81 24.33 9.92
N GLY A 310 27.73 25.03 10.61
CA GLY A 310 27.40 26.11 11.56
C GLY A 310 27.15 25.69 13.02
N GLN A 311 27.05 24.39 13.33
CA GLN A 311 26.81 23.91 14.71
C GLN A 311 28.06 23.31 15.40
N GLN A 312 29.26 23.62 14.89
CA GLN A 312 30.54 23.01 15.28
C GLN A 312 30.95 23.25 16.74
N SER A 313 30.49 24.34 17.36
CA SER A 313 30.85 24.74 18.73
C SER A 313 30.19 23.89 19.83
N LYS A 314 29.02 23.29 19.57
CA LYS A 314 28.34 22.37 20.50
C LYS A 314 28.94 20.96 20.51
N MET A 315 29.72 20.60 19.50
CA MET A 315 30.30 19.25 19.32
C MET A 315 31.44 18.92 20.31
N ARG A 316 31.99 19.92 21.00
CA ARG A 316 33.16 19.75 21.88
C ARG A 316 32.84 19.62 23.37
N GLN A 317 31.56 19.72 23.74
CA GLN A 317 31.17 19.68 25.16
C GLN A 317 30.93 18.27 25.70
N THR A 318 30.88 17.23 24.86
CA THR A 318 30.88 15.84 25.33
C THR A 318 32.29 15.30 25.37
N LEU A 319 32.89 15.33 26.57
CA LEU A 319 34.22 14.80 26.92
C LEU A 319 34.29 13.26 26.93
N ASP A 320 33.39 12.59 26.21
CA ASP A 320 33.26 11.14 26.20
C ASP A 320 33.62 10.58 24.83
N GLN A 321 34.19 9.37 24.84
CA GLN A 321 34.78 8.57 23.75
C GLN A 321 33.84 8.30 22.55
N ARG A 322 33.28 9.33 21.93
CA ARG A 322 32.36 9.22 20.78
C ARG A 322 33.14 9.23 19.46
N PRO A 323 32.76 8.42 18.46
CA PRO A 323 33.41 8.43 17.16
C PRO A 323 33.23 9.79 16.47
N LEU A 324 34.29 10.29 15.82
CA LEU A 324 34.26 11.50 15.00
C LEU A 324 33.18 11.37 13.92
N GLN A 325 32.19 12.26 13.94
CA GLN A 325 31.16 12.37 12.89
C GLN A 325 31.58 13.39 11.84
N PHE A 326 31.48 13.01 10.58
CA PHE A 326 31.79 13.81 9.41
C PHE A 326 30.51 14.50 8.92
N SER A 327 30.64 15.75 8.48
CA SER A 327 29.57 16.43 7.75
C SER A 327 29.60 15.93 6.31
N CYS A 328 28.56 15.25 5.86
CA CYS A 328 28.48 14.71 4.51
C CYS A 328 27.33 15.35 3.74
N LEU A 329 27.65 15.86 2.55
CA LEU A 329 26.69 16.42 1.60
C LEU A 329 26.63 15.50 0.38
N CYS A 330 25.51 14.82 0.21
CA CYS A 330 25.23 14.03 -0.99
C CYS A 330 24.48 14.89 -2.01
N GLN A 331 24.99 14.99 -3.23
CA GLN A 331 24.35 15.61 -4.38
C GLN A 331 23.81 14.51 -5.31
N TYR A 332 22.51 14.52 -5.57
CA TYR A 332 21.84 13.56 -6.44
C TYR A 332 21.41 14.25 -7.74
N LYS A 333 21.83 13.70 -8.88
CA LYS A 333 21.35 14.10 -10.20
C LYS A 333 20.24 13.14 -10.67
N ILE A 334 19.02 13.65 -10.67
CA ILE A 334 17.79 12.94 -11.10
C ILE A 334 17.55 13.19 -12.59
N LYS A 335 17.38 12.10 -13.35
CA LYS A 335 17.22 12.10 -14.80
C LYS A 335 15.85 11.58 -15.25
N GLN A 336 15.16 10.74 -14.48
CA GLN A 336 13.86 10.15 -14.83
C GLN A 336 12.69 10.82 -14.08
N ASP A 337 11.52 10.88 -14.73
CA ASP A 337 10.31 11.54 -14.18
C ASP A 337 9.72 10.86 -12.94
N LYS A 338 9.95 9.55 -12.77
CA LYS A 338 9.34 8.74 -11.70
C LYS A 338 10.29 8.42 -10.55
N THR A 339 11.47 9.02 -10.52
CA THR A 339 12.50 8.69 -9.53
C THR A 339 12.39 9.57 -8.29
N ALA A 340 12.01 10.82 -8.47
CA ALA A 340 11.83 11.75 -7.37
C ALA A 340 10.59 12.61 -7.58
N ILE A 341 9.99 13.04 -6.47
CA ILE A 341 8.84 13.93 -6.46
C ILE A 341 9.13 15.20 -5.67
N ASP A 342 8.63 16.32 -6.18
CA ASP A 342 8.64 17.61 -5.52
C ASP A 342 7.48 17.72 -4.55
N LEU A 343 7.80 17.81 -3.26
CA LEU A 343 6.82 17.88 -2.19
C LEU A 343 6.55 19.30 -1.71
N GLN A 344 7.13 20.33 -2.33
CA GLN A 344 7.02 21.71 -1.85
C GLN A 344 5.59 22.17 -1.57
N GLU A 345 4.63 21.77 -2.41
CA GLU A 345 3.23 22.18 -2.26
C GLU A 345 2.41 21.27 -1.33
N LEU A 346 2.80 19.99 -1.25
CA LEU A 346 2.10 18.93 -0.52
C LEU A 346 2.56 18.78 0.93
N SER A 347 3.84 19.06 1.18
CA SER A 347 4.47 18.91 2.49
C SER A 347 3.86 19.90 3.48
N SER A 348 3.75 19.44 4.73
CA SER A 348 3.45 20.33 5.85
C SER A 348 4.59 21.31 6.17
N ARG A 349 5.76 21.17 5.54
CA ARG A 349 6.97 21.97 5.77
C ARG A 349 7.54 22.49 4.45
N ARG A 350 7.01 23.60 3.95
CA ARG A 350 7.34 24.14 2.61
C ARG A 350 8.74 24.73 2.55
N GLU A 351 9.23 25.21 3.67
CA GLU A 351 10.56 25.81 3.85
C GLU A 351 11.71 24.84 3.61
N GLU A 352 11.50 23.53 3.80
CA GLU A 352 12.52 22.51 3.54
C GLU A 352 12.79 22.30 2.04
N LYS A 353 11.90 22.81 1.17
CA LYS A 353 11.93 22.62 -0.27
C LYS A 353 12.21 21.15 -0.66
N GLU A 354 11.44 20.28 -0.02
CA GLU A 354 11.70 18.85 0.02
C GLU A 354 11.46 18.20 -1.35
N ILE A 355 12.46 17.45 -1.80
CA ILE A 355 12.37 16.48 -2.89
C ILE A 355 12.47 15.09 -2.27
N LEU A 356 11.51 14.23 -2.57
CA LEU A 356 11.49 12.86 -2.08
C LEU A 356 11.91 11.90 -3.19
N ILE A 357 13.09 11.30 -3.05
CA ILE A 357 13.52 10.21 -3.95
C ILE A 357 12.82 8.93 -3.52
N LEU A 358 12.17 8.26 -4.47
CA LEU A 358 11.40 7.05 -4.22
C LEU A 358 12.31 5.81 -4.07
N PRO A 359 11.82 4.74 -3.41
CA PRO A 359 12.51 3.47 -3.33
C PRO A 359 12.85 2.88 -4.70
N PHE A 360 13.86 2.01 -4.71
CA PHE A 360 14.40 1.32 -5.88
C PHE A 360 15.10 2.20 -6.93
N ALA A 361 15.31 3.48 -6.66
CA ALA A 361 16.21 4.31 -7.45
C ALA A 361 17.65 3.75 -7.38
N VAL A 362 18.38 3.74 -8.48
CA VAL A 362 19.79 3.29 -8.52
C VAL A 362 20.64 4.48 -8.92
N PHE A 363 21.70 4.71 -8.16
CA PHE A 363 22.65 5.79 -8.39
C PHE A 363 24.05 5.24 -8.56
N LYS A 364 24.83 5.86 -9.44
CA LYS A 364 26.26 5.66 -9.56
C LYS A 364 26.99 6.75 -8.79
N VAL A 365 27.95 6.37 -7.96
CA VAL A 365 28.87 7.34 -7.33
C VAL A 365 29.83 7.87 -8.37
N VAL A 366 29.70 9.15 -8.70
CA VAL A 366 30.51 9.83 -9.71
C VAL A 366 31.80 10.32 -9.09
N ASN A 367 31.71 11.01 -7.96
CA ASN A 367 32.85 11.65 -7.32
C ASN A 367 32.69 11.64 -5.79
N ILE A 368 33.82 11.61 -5.08
CA ILE A 368 33.88 11.73 -3.62
C ILE A 368 35.01 12.72 -3.30
N THR A 369 34.65 13.88 -2.77
CA THR A 369 35.59 14.93 -2.39
C THR A 369 35.66 15.03 -0.88
N LYS A 370 36.87 14.90 -0.31
CA LYS A 370 37.12 15.11 1.14
C LYS A 370 37.82 16.45 1.32
N ASN A 371 37.12 17.43 1.88
CA ASN A 371 37.64 18.76 2.14
C ASN A 371 38.04 18.86 3.62
N TYR A 372 39.34 19.05 3.85
CA TYR A 372 39.89 19.37 5.16
C TYR A 372 39.76 20.88 5.38
N ILE A 373 39.02 21.27 6.42
CA ILE A 373 38.90 22.68 6.79
C ILE A 373 40.16 23.04 7.59
N ASP A 374 40.98 23.97 7.10
CA ASP A 374 42.25 24.38 7.73
C ASP A 374 42.02 25.05 9.10
N ASN A 375 41.89 24.25 10.15
CA ASN A 375 41.91 24.68 11.54
C ASN A 375 42.34 23.48 12.41
N PRO A 376 43.12 23.62 13.50
CA PRO A 376 43.64 22.48 14.29
C PRO A 376 42.57 21.63 15.01
N GLN A 377 41.29 21.85 14.72
CA GLN A 377 40.12 21.22 15.30
C GLN A 377 39.06 20.89 14.22
N ALA A 378 39.52 20.62 12.99
CA ALA A 378 38.73 20.55 11.76
C ALA A 378 37.66 19.46 11.73
N SER A 379 36.40 19.86 11.54
CA SER A 379 35.37 18.97 11.00
C SER A 379 35.70 18.67 9.53
N ILE A 380 35.78 17.39 9.16
CA ILE A 380 35.96 17.00 7.76
C ILE A 380 34.59 17.09 7.07
N SER A 381 34.56 17.82 5.95
CA SER A 381 33.39 17.86 5.07
C SER A 381 33.62 16.91 3.89
N VAL A 382 32.65 16.05 3.64
CA VAL A 382 32.67 15.09 2.52
C VAL A 382 31.55 15.43 1.57
N GLU A 383 31.87 15.58 0.30
CA GLU A 383 30.87 15.76 -0.75
C GLU A 383 30.84 14.50 -1.62
N ILE A 384 29.65 13.94 -1.81
CA ILE A 384 29.44 12.74 -2.61
C ILE A 384 28.51 13.10 -3.76
N GLU A 385 28.99 12.95 -4.99
CA GLU A 385 28.19 13.17 -6.19
C GLU A 385 27.63 11.85 -6.69
N LEU A 386 26.31 11.78 -6.83
CA LEU A 386 25.56 10.62 -7.27
C LEU A 386 24.75 10.95 -8.52
N GLU A 387 24.85 10.11 -9.55
CA GLU A 387 24.08 10.24 -10.77
C GLU A 387 23.13 9.05 -10.96
N GLU A 388 21.85 9.34 -11.24
CA GLU A 388 20.87 8.29 -11.47
C GLU A 388 21.30 7.36 -12.63
N CYS A 389 21.14 6.06 -12.47
CA CYS A 389 21.32 5.11 -13.57
C CYS A 389 20.04 5.05 -14.41
N GLU A 390 20.13 5.31 -15.70
CA GLU A 390 18.99 5.14 -16.61
C GLU A 390 18.83 3.70 -17.05
N ASP A 391 17.63 3.33 -17.45
CA ASP A 391 17.42 2.08 -18.17
C ASP A 391 18.01 2.25 -19.59
N PRO A 392 18.71 1.24 -20.14
CA PRO A 392 19.28 1.33 -21.48
C PRO A 392 18.18 1.64 -22.51
N GLU A 393 18.40 2.67 -23.33
CA GLU A 393 17.46 3.08 -24.38
C GLU A 393 17.17 1.90 -25.34
N GLY A 394 15.89 1.60 -25.57
CA GLY A 394 15.45 0.65 -26.61
C GLY A 394 14.66 -0.60 -26.16
N ASP A 395 14.23 -0.70 -24.89
CA ASP A 395 13.41 -1.84 -24.43
C ASP A 395 11.88 -1.54 -24.56
N PRO A 396 11.10 -2.30 -25.35
CA PRO A 396 9.67 -2.04 -25.62
C PRO A 396 8.74 -2.16 -24.41
N SER A 397 9.22 -2.69 -23.28
CA SER A 397 8.42 -2.97 -22.07
C SER A 397 7.79 -1.72 -21.43
N PHE A 398 8.29 -0.51 -21.77
CA PHE A 398 7.74 0.78 -21.32
C PHE A 398 7.17 1.67 -22.45
N ALA A 399 7.25 1.25 -23.72
CA ALA A 399 6.73 2.00 -24.87
C ALA A 399 5.19 2.02 -24.98
N SER A 400 4.45 1.77 -23.90
CA SER A 400 2.97 1.71 -23.90
C SER A 400 2.31 2.48 -22.75
N SER A 401 2.80 3.68 -22.43
CA SER A 401 1.99 4.61 -21.60
C SER A 401 2.03 6.08 -22.01
N VAL A 402 2.69 6.41 -23.12
CA VAL A 402 2.69 7.77 -23.67
C VAL A 402 2.51 7.66 -25.18
N ASN A 403 1.27 7.58 -25.65
CA ASN A 403 0.81 8.19 -26.90
C ASN A 403 -0.71 8.13 -26.96
N ASP A 404 -1.28 9.31 -27.23
CA ASP A 404 -2.67 9.61 -27.60
C ASP A 404 -3.76 9.59 -26.52
N ILE A 405 -3.68 10.57 -25.61
CA ILE A 405 -4.88 11.37 -25.28
C ILE A 405 -4.78 12.69 -26.05
N ASN A 406 -4.78 12.59 -27.37
CA ASN A 406 -5.18 13.72 -28.21
C ASN A 406 -6.70 13.73 -28.29
N VAL A 407 -7.28 14.78 -27.72
CA VAL A 407 -8.70 15.09 -27.81
C VAL A 407 -9.00 15.52 -29.25
N GLU A 408 -9.23 14.57 -30.15
CA GLU A 408 -9.84 14.85 -31.45
C GLU A 408 -11.29 14.37 -31.51
N LYS A 409 -12.20 15.34 -31.58
CA LYS A 409 -13.64 15.16 -31.84
C LYS A 409 -13.84 14.56 -33.24
N HIS A 410 -14.19 13.28 -33.35
CA HIS A 410 -14.54 12.66 -34.64
C HIS A 410 -16.04 12.30 -34.79
N PRO A 411 -16.76 12.88 -35.77
CA PRO A 411 -18.21 12.67 -35.99
C PRO A 411 -18.57 11.35 -36.70
N ARG A 412 -17.62 10.48 -37.00
CA ARG A 412 -17.84 9.24 -37.76
C ARG A 412 -18.40 8.07 -36.94
N ARG A 413 -18.23 8.07 -35.61
CA ARG A 413 -18.71 6.97 -34.73
C ARG A 413 -20.24 6.96 -34.55
N LYS A 414 -20.91 8.13 -34.61
CA LYS A 414 -22.38 8.21 -34.47
C LYS A 414 -23.12 7.47 -35.60
N ARG A 415 -22.63 7.54 -36.85
CA ARG A 415 -23.24 6.80 -37.97
C ARG A 415 -23.10 5.27 -37.82
N LEU A 416 -21.97 4.81 -37.29
CA LEU A 416 -21.75 3.39 -37.03
C LEU A 416 -22.67 2.84 -35.93
N TYR A 417 -22.85 3.58 -34.83
CA TYR A 417 -23.76 3.17 -33.76
C TYR A 417 -25.24 3.18 -34.19
N ILE A 418 -25.64 4.12 -35.05
CA ILE A 418 -27.00 4.14 -35.63
C ILE A 418 -27.21 2.91 -36.53
N LEU A 419 -26.23 2.57 -37.37
CA LEU A 419 -26.31 1.38 -38.22
C LEU A 419 -26.34 0.07 -37.40
N ILE A 420 -25.55 -0.02 -36.33
CA ILE A 420 -25.58 -1.16 -35.40
C ILE A 420 -26.94 -1.26 -34.69
N GLY A 421 -27.52 -0.12 -34.27
CA GLY A 421 -28.85 -0.09 -33.65
C GLY A 421 -29.97 -0.54 -34.58
N ILE A 422 -29.92 -0.16 -35.86
CA ILE A 422 -30.87 -0.62 -36.89
C ILE A 422 -30.71 -2.13 -37.11
N LEU A 423 -29.47 -2.63 -37.18
CA LEU A 423 -29.19 -4.06 -37.37
C LEU A 423 -29.71 -4.90 -36.19
N ILE A 424 -29.49 -4.45 -34.96
CA ILE A 424 -30.01 -5.13 -33.75
C ILE A 424 -31.54 -5.14 -33.74
N SER A 425 -32.18 -4.06 -34.19
CA SER A 425 -33.65 -3.98 -34.26
C SER A 425 -34.23 -4.95 -35.31
N ILE A 426 -33.56 -5.10 -36.46
CA ILE A 426 -33.97 -6.07 -37.50
C ILE A 426 -33.78 -7.51 -37.02
N ILE A 427 -32.68 -7.80 -36.32
CA ILE A 427 -32.44 -9.13 -35.72
C ILE A 427 -33.48 -9.43 -34.65
N GLY A 428 -33.84 -8.45 -33.82
CA GLY A 428 -34.92 -8.58 -32.83
C GLY A 428 -36.26 -8.90 -33.48
N LEU A 429 -36.61 -8.21 -34.56
CA LEU A 429 -37.87 -8.45 -35.28
C LEU A 429 -37.91 -9.84 -35.91
N ALA A 430 -36.80 -10.28 -36.51
CA ALA A 430 -36.66 -11.64 -37.06
C ALA A 430 -36.79 -12.72 -35.98
N LEU A 431 -36.19 -12.52 -34.80
CA LEU A 431 -36.32 -13.44 -33.66
C LEU A 431 -37.75 -13.50 -33.11
N THR A 432 -38.48 -12.38 -33.11
CA THR A 432 -39.89 -12.41 -32.69
C THR A 432 -40.78 -13.15 -33.69
N LEU A 433 -40.50 -13.03 -34.99
CA LEU A 433 -41.24 -13.74 -36.04
C LEU A 433 -40.94 -15.25 -36.01
N THR A 434 -39.71 -15.66 -35.72
CA THR A 434 -39.37 -17.10 -35.57
C THR A 434 -40.00 -17.72 -34.33
N VAL A 435 -40.13 -16.98 -33.22
CA VAL A 435 -40.84 -17.43 -32.01
C VAL A 435 -42.35 -17.58 -32.27
N VAL A 436 -42.98 -16.65 -32.97
CA VAL A 436 -44.40 -16.76 -33.36
C VAL A 436 -44.62 -17.94 -34.30
N PHE A 437 -43.69 -18.20 -35.21
CA PHE A 437 -43.76 -19.35 -36.14
C PHE A 437 -43.53 -20.69 -35.43
N THR A 438 -42.65 -20.76 -34.42
CA THR A 438 -42.44 -21.98 -33.61
C THR A 438 -43.62 -22.27 -32.67
N LEU A 439 -44.30 -21.24 -32.16
CA LEU A 439 -45.54 -21.44 -31.39
C LEU A 439 -46.71 -21.93 -32.26
N ALA A 440 -46.71 -21.62 -33.55
CA ALA A 440 -47.73 -22.09 -34.50
C ALA A 440 -47.56 -23.57 -34.92
N ILE A 441 -46.37 -24.17 -34.75
CA ILE A 441 -46.05 -25.53 -35.23
C ILE A 441 -46.28 -26.62 -34.17
N LYS A 442 -46.64 -26.29 -32.92
CA LYS A 442 -46.82 -27.33 -31.89
C LYS A 442 -48.17 -28.08 -32.04
N LYS A 443 -48.26 -28.95 -33.04
CA LYS A 443 -49.20 -30.08 -33.08
C LYS A 443 -48.45 -31.36 -33.51
N ASN A 444 -48.59 -32.36 -32.65
CA ASN A 444 -48.18 -33.77 -32.74
C ASN A 444 -46.74 -34.14 -32.35
N PRO A 445 -46.59 -35.12 -31.43
CA PRO A 445 -45.31 -35.72 -31.07
C PRO A 445 -45.01 -36.91 -31.99
N LEU A 446 -43.73 -37.23 -32.19
CA LEU A 446 -43.17 -38.59 -32.06
C LEU A 446 -41.68 -38.64 -32.42
N GLN A 447 -41.00 -39.44 -31.59
CA GLN A 447 -39.82 -40.28 -31.82
C GLN A 447 -38.41 -39.69 -31.97
N SER A 448 -37.64 -40.03 -30.93
CA SER A 448 -36.23 -40.41 -30.88
C SER A 448 -35.56 -40.76 -32.21
N ASN A 449 -34.32 -40.29 -32.35
CA ASN A 449 -33.18 -41.14 -32.69
C ASN A 449 -31.91 -40.54 -32.08
N ASP A 450 -31.14 -41.44 -31.46
CA ASP A 450 -29.76 -41.22 -31.01
C ASP A 450 -28.88 -40.83 -32.21
N ASP A 451 -27.96 -39.88 -32.00
CA ASP A 451 -26.71 -39.84 -32.74
C ASP A 451 -25.60 -39.28 -31.84
N ASP A 452 -24.65 -40.18 -31.60
CA ASP A 452 -23.38 -40.03 -30.92
C ASP A 452 -22.47 -39.07 -31.69
N TYR A 453 -22.11 -37.94 -31.09
CA TYR A 453 -20.98 -37.12 -31.52
C TYR A 453 -20.13 -36.74 -30.30
N LEU A 454 -18.90 -37.25 -30.30
CA LEU A 454 -17.86 -36.96 -29.32
C LEU A 454 -17.70 -35.44 -29.10
N SER A 455 -18.26 -34.93 -28.00
CA SER A 455 -17.91 -33.63 -27.43
C SER A 455 -16.68 -33.76 -26.52
N PRO A 456 -15.79 -32.77 -26.42
CA PRO A 456 -14.62 -32.84 -25.54
C PRO A 456 -15.08 -32.92 -24.08
N LYS A 457 -14.83 -34.08 -23.46
CA LYS A 457 -15.29 -34.53 -22.14
C LYS A 457 -14.70 -33.77 -20.94
N SER A 458 -13.87 -32.76 -21.14
CA SER A 458 -12.95 -32.30 -20.08
C SER A 458 -13.61 -31.42 -19.02
N CYS A 459 -14.66 -30.65 -19.37
CA CYS A 459 -15.30 -29.69 -18.45
C CYS A 459 -16.73 -30.05 -18.03
N SER A 460 -17.26 -31.22 -18.42
CA SER A 460 -18.67 -31.60 -18.21
C SER A 460 -19.05 -31.81 -16.74
N ASP A 461 -18.06 -32.01 -15.86
CA ASP A 461 -18.27 -32.26 -14.42
C ASP A 461 -18.31 -30.99 -13.55
N ILE A 462 -18.23 -29.79 -14.15
CA ILE A 462 -18.29 -28.51 -13.44
C ILE A 462 -19.73 -27.98 -13.38
N LEU A 463 -20.33 -28.04 -12.19
CA LEU A 463 -21.68 -27.55 -11.92
C LEU A 463 -21.70 -26.02 -11.87
N SER A 464 -22.63 -25.43 -12.61
CA SER A 464 -22.78 -23.98 -12.69
C SER A 464 -23.39 -23.38 -11.42
N ARG A 465 -23.33 -22.06 -11.30
CA ARG A 465 -23.93 -21.30 -10.18
C ARG A 465 -25.44 -21.50 -10.03
N SER A 466 -26.14 -21.82 -11.12
CA SER A 466 -27.60 -22.05 -11.06
C SER A 466 -27.95 -23.35 -10.34
N VAL A 467 -27.07 -24.37 -10.38
CA VAL A 467 -27.30 -25.67 -9.72
C VAL A 467 -27.47 -25.53 -8.21
N TRP A 468 -26.72 -24.61 -7.60
CA TRP A 468 -26.79 -24.34 -6.17
C TRP A 468 -27.52 -23.01 -5.86
N ASN A 469 -28.28 -22.47 -6.82
CA ASN A 469 -29.06 -21.23 -6.69
C ASN A 469 -28.26 -20.07 -6.04
N ALA A 470 -27.06 -19.82 -6.57
CA ALA A 470 -26.15 -18.81 -6.05
C ALA A 470 -26.76 -17.40 -6.10
N ALA A 471 -26.55 -16.60 -5.06
CA ALA A 471 -26.83 -15.17 -5.11
C ALA A 471 -25.99 -14.49 -6.19
N THR A 472 -26.51 -13.41 -6.76
CA THR A 472 -25.77 -12.56 -7.71
C THR A 472 -24.62 -11.85 -6.99
N ALA A 473 -23.42 -11.89 -7.59
CA ALA A 473 -22.27 -11.15 -7.06
C ALA A 473 -22.54 -9.63 -7.08
N LYS A 474 -22.12 -8.92 -6.02
CA LYS A 474 -22.23 -7.46 -5.91
C LYS A 474 -21.36 -6.75 -6.97
N SER A 475 -20.15 -7.26 -7.18
CA SER A 475 -19.20 -6.82 -8.21
C SER A 475 -18.34 -7.98 -8.70
N ARG A 476 -17.72 -7.78 -9.87
CA ARG A 476 -16.82 -8.76 -10.50
C ARG A 476 -15.59 -8.05 -11.05
N PHE A 477 -14.42 -8.57 -10.72
CA PHE A 477 -13.14 -8.10 -11.24
C PHE A 477 -12.52 -9.18 -12.10
N SER A 478 -12.06 -8.82 -13.30
CA SER A 478 -11.50 -9.77 -14.26
C SER A 478 -10.13 -10.28 -13.81
N LEU A 479 -9.91 -11.59 -13.93
CA LEU A 479 -8.64 -12.25 -13.66
C LEU A 479 -7.79 -12.29 -14.94
N LYS A 480 -6.48 -12.05 -14.82
CA LYS A 480 -5.57 -12.21 -15.95
C LYS A 480 -5.31 -13.70 -16.19
N LEU A 481 -5.65 -14.17 -17.39
CA LEU A 481 -5.54 -15.57 -17.79
C LEU A 481 -4.44 -15.75 -18.85
N PRO A 482 -3.79 -16.93 -18.93
CA PRO A 482 -3.91 -18.07 -18.00
C PRO A 482 -3.24 -17.78 -16.64
N VAL A 483 -3.81 -18.30 -15.55
CA VAL A 483 -3.19 -18.20 -14.22
C VAL A 483 -2.02 -19.17 -14.07
N SER A 484 -1.00 -18.75 -13.33
CA SER A 484 0.15 -19.60 -12.97
C SER A 484 0.00 -20.26 -11.61
N TYR A 485 -0.97 -19.86 -10.77
CA TYR A 485 -1.06 -20.31 -9.39
C TYR A 485 -2.44 -20.88 -9.04
N ILE A 486 -2.46 -21.91 -8.20
CA ILE A 486 -3.67 -22.56 -7.70
C ILE A 486 -3.58 -22.66 -6.17
N ALA A 487 -4.55 -22.09 -5.45
CA ALA A 487 -4.62 -22.18 -4.00
C ALA A 487 -5.69 -23.19 -3.59
N VAL A 488 -5.34 -24.15 -2.74
CA VAL A 488 -6.26 -25.17 -2.24
C VAL A 488 -6.47 -24.98 -0.74
N GLN A 489 -7.72 -24.92 -0.30
CA GLN A 489 -8.09 -24.73 1.10
C GLN A 489 -9.17 -25.72 1.53
N THR A 490 -9.07 -26.26 2.75
CA THR A 490 -10.17 -27.00 3.37
C THR A 490 -11.17 -26.06 4.00
N LEU A 491 -12.45 -26.36 3.79
CA LEU A 491 -13.53 -25.74 4.53
C LEU A 491 -13.96 -26.68 5.67
N PRO A 492 -14.08 -26.17 6.90
CA PRO A 492 -14.40 -26.99 8.07
C PRO A 492 -15.82 -27.54 7.98
N SER A 493 -15.96 -28.87 8.03
CA SER A 493 -17.26 -29.56 8.09
C SER A 493 -17.22 -30.63 9.17
N SER A 494 -18.25 -30.67 10.02
CA SER A 494 -18.47 -31.77 10.98
C SER A 494 -19.07 -33.01 10.32
N ILE A 495 -19.43 -32.93 9.03
CA ILE A 495 -20.08 -34.00 8.27
C ILE A 495 -19.04 -34.62 7.35
N THR A 496 -18.70 -35.88 7.62
CA THR A 496 -17.68 -36.65 6.87
C THR A 496 -18.20 -37.21 5.54
N SER A 497 -19.53 -37.30 5.37
CA SER A 497 -20.20 -37.74 4.14
C SER A 497 -21.41 -36.84 3.84
N MET A 498 -21.33 -36.08 2.75
CA MET A 498 -22.36 -35.09 2.37
C MET A 498 -23.06 -35.49 1.08
N THR A 499 -24.39 -35.43 1.05
CA THR A 499 -25.14 -35.56 -0.21
C THR A 499 -24.94 -34.32 -1.08
N GLN A 500 -25.35 -34.38 -2.36
CA GLN A 500 -25.37 -33.19 -3.21
C GLN A 500 -26.19 -32.05 -2.59
N GLN A 501 -27.32 -32.36 -1.93
CA GLN A 501 -28.18 -31.37 -1.28
C GLN A 501 -27.48 -30.72 -0.07
N ASP A 502 -26.72 -31.49 0.70
CA ASP A 502 -25.92 -30.96 1.81
C ASP A 502 -24.82 -30.04 1.31
N CYS A 503 -24.14 -30.39 0.22
CA CYS A 503 -23.16 -29.54 -0.43
C CYS A 503 -23.76 -28.21 -0.88
N VAL A 504 -24.91 -28.25 -1.56
CA VAL A 504 -25.63 -27.04 -1.99
C VAL A 504 -26.00 -26.17 -0.79
N ARG A 505 -26.52 -26.76 0.30
CA ARG A 505 -26.88 -26.02 1.52
C ARG A 505 -25.66 -25.39 2.17
N TYR A 506 -24.54 -26.11 2.27
CA TYR A 506 -23.31 -25.62 2.87
C TYR A 506 -22.69 -24.49 2.02
N ILE A 507 -22.59 -24.67 0.70
CA ILE A 507 -22.05 -23.64 -0.21
C ILE A 507 -22.87 -22.35 -0.14
N LYS A 508 -24.20 -22.46 -0.07
CA LYS A 508 -25.08 -21.29 0.16
C LYS A 508 -24.76 -20.60 1.47
N ALA A 509 -24.66 -21.34 2.57
CA ALA A 509 -24.34 -20.77 3.88
C ALA A 509 -22.99 -20.04 3.87
N VAL A 510 -21.98 -20.61 3.20
CA VAL A 510 -20.67 -19.96 3.00
C VAL A 510 -20.78 -18.69 2.16
N GLN A 511 -21.57 -18.70 1.08
CA GLN A 511 -21.79 -17.50 0.27
C GLN A 511 -22.48 -16.40 1.09
N THR A 512 -23.56 -16.74 1.81
CA THR A 512 -24.29 -15.81 2.68
C THR A 512 -23.36 -15.20 3.72
N TYR A 513 -22.60 -16.03 4.45
CA TYR A 513 -21.65 -15.55 5.44
C TYR A 513 -20.60 -14.60 4.83
N HIS A 514 -20.02 -14.95 3.69
CA HIS A 514 -19.05 -14.07 3.03
C HIS A 514 -19.65 -12.73 2.60
N MET A 515 -20.88 -12.74 2.06
CA MET A 515 -21.51 -11.53 1.53
C MET A 515 -22.12 -10.63 2.61
N GLU A 516 -22.64 -11.21 3.69
CA GLU A 516 -23.33 -10.49 4.75
C GLU A 516 -22.42 -10.17 5.94
N ASN A 517 -21.60 -11.13 6.39
CA ASN A 517 -20.75 -10.96 7.57
C ASN A 517 -19.33 -10.48 7.21
N SER A 518 -18.75 -10.94 6.10
CA SER A 518 -17.38 -10.57 5.68
C SER A 518 -17.31 -9.45 4.65
N SER A 519 -18.45 -8.88 4.26
CA SER A 519 -18.55 -7.80 3.26
C SER A 519 -17.92 -8.12 1.90
N TYR A 520 -17.82 -9.40 1.53
CA TYR A 520 -17.30 -9.79 0.22
C TYR A 520 -18.36 -9.62 -0.87
N ASP A 521 -17.89 -9.44 -2.11
CA ASP A 521 -18.77 -9.27 -3.26
C ASP A 521 -19.49 -10.55 -3.68
N ASP A 522 -18.91 -11.70 -3.31
CA ASP A 522 -19.39 -13.05 -3.61
C ASP A 522 -18.64 -14.05 -2.72
N ILE A 523 -19.00 -15.34 -2.81
CA ILE A 523 -18.25 -16.43 -2.19
C ILE A 523 -16.75 -16.35 -2.49
N SER A 524 -15.89 -16.60 -1.50
CA SER A 524 -14.43 -16.38 -1.62
C SER A 524 -13.74 -17.18 -2.71
N TYR A 525 -14.23 -18.39 -3.01
CA TYR A 525 -13.55 -19.36 -3.86
C TYR A 525 -13.99 -19.30 -5.33
N ASN A 526 -13.07 -19.60 -6.24
CA ASN A 526 -13.39 -19.75 -7.67
C ASN A 526 -14.18 -21.04 -7.91
N PHE A 527 -13.72 -22.14 -7.29
CA PHE A 527 -14.37 -23.45 -7.36
C PHE A 527 -14.44 -24.09 -5.98
N ILE A 528 -15.44 -24.93 -5.79
CA ILE A 528 -15.63 -25.68 -4.55
C ILE A 528 -15.82 -27.15 -4.90
N ILE A 529 -15.00 -28.02 -4.33
CA ILE A 529 -15.13 -29.47 -4.43
C ILE A 529 -15.92 -29.93 -3.22
N CYS A 530 -17.06 -30.55 -3.47
CA CYS A 530 -17.91 -31.10 -2.42
C CYS A 530 -18.66 -32.31 -2.95
N GLY A 531 -18.78 -33.33 -2.12
CA GLY A 531 -19.56 -34.51 -2.45
C GLY A 531 -19.35 -35.63 -1.45
N GLY A 532 -20.17 -36.65 -1.61
CA GLY A 532 -20.22 -37.85 -0.80
C GLY A 532 -20.83 -38.97 -1.64
N TYR A 533 -21.45 -39.94 -0.99
CA TYR A 533 -22.08 -41.06 -1.68
C TYR A 533 -23.32 -40.61 -2.47
N ASP A 534 -23.43 -41.05 -3.72
CA ASP A 534 -24.65 -41.03 -4.50
C ASP A 534 -25.64 -42.08 -3.95
N ALA A 535 -26.89 -42.09 -4.43
CA ALA A 535 -27.94 -43.03 -4.02
C ALA A 535 -27.51 -44.52 -4.13
N ASP A 536 -26.53 -44.81 -5.01
CA ASP A 536 -25.97 -46.14 -5.26
C ASP A 536 -24.71 -46.45 -4.42
N ASN A 537 -24.41 -45.68 -3.37
CA ASN A 537 -23.18 -45.80 -2.57
C ASN A 537 -21.87 -45.64 -3.37
N SER A 538 -21.92 -44.99 -4.53
CA SER A 538 -20.70 -44.56 -5.24
C SER A 538 -20.29 -43.17 -4.74
N SER A 539 -19.07 -43.04 -4.21
CA SER A 539 -18.56 -41.74 -3.75
C SER A 539 -18.19 -40.88 -4.96
N LYS A 540 -18.94 -39.80 -5.21
CA LYS A 540 -18.61 -38.82 -6.27
C LYS A 540 -18.38 -37.44 -5.65
N GLN A 541 -17.21 -36.88 -5.90
CA GLN A 541 -16.91 -35.48 -5.59
C GLN A 541 -17.33 -34.63 -6.79
N LEU A 542 -18.12 -33.60 -6.53
CA LEU A 542 -18.65 -32.70 -7.55
C LEU A 542 -17.95 -31.34 -7.45
N ILE A 543 -17.77 -30.69 -8.60
CA ILE A 543 -17.10 -29.39 -8.68
C ILE A 543 -18.17 -28.32 -8.89
N TYR A 544 -18.30 -27.39 -7.95
CA TYR A 544 -19.24 -26.28 -8.01
C TYR A 544 -18.53 -24.99 -8.40
N THR A 545 -19.13 -24.25 -9.32
CA THR A 545 -18.66 -22.92 -9.70
C THR A 545 -19.01 -21.93 -8.60
N GLY A 546 -17.97 -21.39 -7.94
CA GLY A 546 -18.06 -20.18 -7.12
C GLY A 546 -17.93 -18.97 -8.03
N ARG A 547 -16.84 -18.20 -7.90
CA ARG A 547 -16.55 -17.07 -8.81
C ARG A 547 -16.17 -17.50 -10.23
N GLY A 548 -15.74 -18.76 -10.43
CA GLY A 548 -15.39 -19.31 -11.74
C GLY A 548 -14.06 -18.83 -12.30
N TRP A 549 -13.79 -19.16 -13.56
CA TRP A 549 -12.47 -18.99 -14.20
C TRP A 549 -12.02 -17.54 -14.38
N LYS A 550 -12.95 -16.65 -14.71
CA LYS A 550 -12.62 -15.32 -15.26
C LYS A 550 -12.53 -14.21 -14.22
N TYR A 551 -12.78 -14.51 -12.95
CA TYR A 551 -12.96 -13.49 -11.93
C TYR A 551 -12.08 -13.71 -10.70
N VAL A 552 -11.62 -12.59 -10.11
CA VAL A 552 -10.76 -12.53 -8.93
C VAL A 552 -11.46 -13.12 -7.70
N GLY A 553 -10.74 -13.98 -6.97
CA GLY A 553 -11.16 -14.58 -5.70
C GLY A 553 -11.15 -13.65 -4.50
N ALA A 554 -11.55 -14.17 -3.34
CA ALA A 554 -11.31 -13.55 -2.02
C ALA A 554 -10.83 -14.60 -0.99
N PHE A 555 -10.10 -15.61 -1.46
CA PHE A 555 -9.61 -16.74 -0.67
C PHE A 555 -8.19 -16.50 -0.13
N CYS A 556 -7.44 -15.55 -0.69
CA CYS A 556 -6.04 -15.32 -0.34
C CYS A 556 -5.55 -13.94 -0.73
N LEU A 557 -5.27 -13.06 0.23
CA LEU A 557 -5.01 -11.63 -0.04
C LEU A 557 -3.93 -11.42 -1.11
N THR A 558 -2.84 -12.20 -1.05
CA THR A 558 -1.65 -12.10 -1.90
C THR A 558 -1.75 -12.83 -3.24
N TYR A 559 -2.79 -13.64 -3.44
CA TYR A 559 -2.97 -14.47 -4.64
C TYR A 559 -4.29 -14.28 -5.37
N ASN A 560 -5.28 -13.60 -4.79
CA ASN A 560 -6.61 -13.42 -5.38
C ASN A 560 -6.58 -12.92 -6.84
N SER A 561 -5.65 -12.04 -7.19
CA SER A 561 -5.52 -11.40 -8.51
C SER A 561 -4.71 -12.22 -9.54
N ARG A 562 -4.10 -13.33 -9.13
CA ARG A 562 -3.19 -14.14 -9.98
C ARG A 562 -3.33 -15.66 -9.82
N ALA A 563 -4.27 -16.10 -9.00
CA ALA A 563 -4.52 -17.51 -8.72
C ALA A 563 -6.01 -17.83 -8.76
N LEU A 564 -6.31 -19.12 -8.92
CA LEU A 564 -7.65 -19.66 -8.68
C LEU A 564 -7.69 -20.33 -7.30
N GLY A 565 -8.72 -20.00 -6.52
CA GLY A 565 -8.95 -20.59 -5.21
C GLY A 565 -9.93 -21.75 -5.30
N ILE A 566 -9.52 -22.89 -4.75
CA ILE A 566 -10.30 -24.12 -4.72
C ILE A 566 -10.56 -24.48 -3.26
N GLY A 567 -11.83 -24.37 -2.87
CA GLY A 567 -12.30 -24.84 -1.57
C GLY A 567 -12.64 -26.31 -1.61
N ILE A 568 -12.24 -27.10 -0.62
CA ILE A 568 -12.62 -28.52 -0.49
C ILE A 568 -13.42 -28.68 0.80
N ILE A 569 -14.66 -29.15 0.69
CA ILE A 569 -15.53 -29.43 1.84
C ILE A 569 -15.42 -30.92 2.19
N GLY A 570 -15.09 -31.24 3.44
CA GLY A 570 -15.01 -32.62 3.92
C GLY A 570 -13.62 -33.25 3.78
N ASN A 571 -13.56 -34.57 3.50
CA ASN A 571 -12.30 -35.31 3.48
C ASN A 571 -11.49 -35.07 2.20
N TYR A 572 -10.51 -34.18 2.29
CA TYR A 572 -9.58 -33.81 1.22
C TYR A 572 -8.57 -34.90 0.84
N THR A 573 -8.40 -35.93 1.68
CA THR A 573 -7.42 -37.01 1.45
C THR A 573 -7.97 -38.19 0.66
N ASN A 574 -9.24 -38.16 0.22
CA ASN A 574 -9.79 -39.25 -0.58
C ASN A 574 -9.42 -39.12 -2.07
N ILE A 575 -9.37 -40.26 -2.77
CA ILE A 575 -8.99 -40.32 -4.19
C ILE A 575 -10.01 -39.60 -5.09
N GLN A 576 -11.26 -39.50 -4.65
CA GLN A 576 -12.33 -38.83 -5.37
C GLN A 576 -12.10 -37.31 -5.42
N SER A 577 -11.63 -36.68 -4.34
CA SER A 577 -11.33 -35.24 -4.32
C SER A 577 -10.13 -34.91 -5.19
N LEU A 578 -9.13 -35.80 -5.18
CA LEU A 578 -7.97 -35.70 -6.07
C LEU A 578 -8.37 -35.84 -7.55
N ASN A 579 -9.28 -36.77 -7.87
CA ASN A 579 -9.79 -36.93 -9.24
C ASN A 579 -10.60 -35.72 -9.70
N ALA A 580 -11.45 -35.15 -8.84
CA ALA A 580 -12.20 -33.94 -9.13
C ALA A 580 -11.27 -32.74 -9.33
N PHE A 581 -10.26 -32.57 -8.46
CA PHE A 581 -9.24 -31.54 -8.62
C PHE A 581 -8.49 -31.69 -9.95
N LYS A 582 -8.06 -32.92 -10.28
CA LYS A 582 -7.37 -33.21 -11.54
C LYS A 582 -8.23 -32.87 -12.76
N SER A 583 -9.49 -33.33 -12.78
CA SER A 583 -10.44 -33.01 -13.86
C SER A 583 -10.64 -31.50 -14.02
N LEU A 584 -10.71 -30.76 -12.91
CA LEU A 584 -10.78 -29.31 -12.94
C LEU A 584 -9.53 -28.68 -13.58
N MET A 585 -8.33 -29.15 -13.23
CA MET A 585 -7.08 -28.63 -13.79
C MET A 585 -6.88 -29.01 -15.26
N ASP A 586 -7.27 -30.23 -15.65
CA ASP A 586 -7.23 -30.67 -17.05
C ASP A 586 -8.14 -29.76 -17.90
N CYS A 587 -9.38 -29.52 -17.47
CA CYS A 587 -10.29 -28.55 -18.09
C CYS A 587 -9.68 -27.13 -18.17
N GLY A 588 -9.09 -26.65 -17.07
CA GLY A 588 -8.50 -25.32 -16.99
C GLY A 588 -7.31 -25.13 -17.93
N THR A 589 -6.47 -26.15 -18.08
CA THR A 589 -5.29 -26.11 -18.97
C THR A 589 -5.67 -26.24 -20.44
N GLU A 590 -6.61 -27.14 -20.78
CA GLU A 590 -7.12 -27.28 -22.15
C GLU A 590 -7.80 -26.00 -22.67
N ASN A 591 -8.46 -25.25 -21.79
CA ASN A 591 -9.16 -24.00 -22.14
C ASN A 591 -8.31 -22.73 -21.94
N ASN A 592 -7.01 -22.87 -21.67
CA ASN A 592 -6.08 -21.76 -21.45
C ASN A 592 -6.52 -20.81 -20.31
N TYR A 593 -7.17 -21.34 -19.28
CA TYR A 593 -7.44 -20.64 -18.03
C TYR A 593 -6.31 -20.83 -17.03
N VAL A 594 -5.60 -21.96 -17.11
CA VAL A 594 -4.48 -22.33 -16.23
C VAL A 594 -3.29 -22.66 -17.11
N GLN A 595 -2.10 -22.20 -16.74
CA GLN A 595 -0.87 -22.54 -17.46
C GLN A 595 -0.55 -24.03 -17.31
N GLN A 596 0.05 -24.64 -18.33
CA GLN A 596 0.35 -26.07 -18.30
C GLN A 596 1.32 -26.43 -17.16
N ASN A 597 2.15 -25.50 -16.71
CA ASN A 597 3.14 -25.64 -15.63
C ASN A 597 2.75 -24.91 -14.32
N TYR A 598 1.46 -24.86 -13.99
CA TYR A 598 0.95 -24.12 -12.83
C TYR A 598 1.53 -24.58 -11.48
N THR A 599 1.58 -23.67 -10.51
CA THR A 599 2.10 -23.90 -9.16
C THR A 599 0.97 -23.98 -8.13
N ILE A 600 0.92 -25.06 -7.36
CA ILE A 600 0.01 -25.15 -6.20
C ILE A 600 0.64 -24.42 -5.02
N VAL A 601 -0.07 -23.45 -4.43
CA VAL A 601 0.40 -22.65 -3.29
C VAL A 601 -0.17 -23.18 -1.97
N ARG A 602 0.63 -23.09 -0.90
CA ARG A 602 0.23 -23.54 0.43
C ARG A 602 -0.67 -22.51 1.11
N HIS A 603 -1.89 -22.91 1.45
CA HIS A 603 -2.77 -22.08 2.30
C HIS A 603 -2.39 -22.23 3.78
N TYR A 604 -2.20 -21.11 4.50
CA TYR A 604 -1.77 -21.11 5.91
C TYR A 604 -2.73 -21.92 6.81
N ALA A 605 -4.04 -21.76 6.58
CA ALA A 605 -5.09 -22.48 7.31
C ALA A 605 -5.17 -24.00 7.01
N SER A 606 -4.43 -24.51 6.02
CA SER A 606 -4.56 -25.91 5.56
C SER A 606 -3.20 -26.54 5.18
N PRO A 607 -2.21 -26.60 6.09
CA PRO A 607 -0.85 -27.03 5.77
C PRO A 607 -0.77 -28.52 5.35
N ASP A 608 -1.69 -29.36 5.82
CA ASP A 608 -1.66 -30.81 5.58
C ASP A 608 -2.17 -31.21 4.20
N ILE A 609 -3.12 -30.45 3.62
CA ILE A 609 -3.61 -30.67 2.24
C ILE A 609 -2.46 -30.52 1.25
N TYR A 610 -1.65 -29.49 1.45
CA TYR A 610 -0.56 -29.14 0.58
C TYR A 610 0.40 -30.33 0.42
N GLN A 611 0.86 -30.92 1.52
CA GLN A 611 1.75 -32.08 1.47
C GLN A 611 1.11 -33.32 0.81
N TYR A 612 -0.19 -33.52 1.04
CA TYR A 612 -0.91 -34.65 0.47
C TYR A 612 -1.07 -34.55 -1.06
N TYR A 613 -1.51 -33.39 -1.56
CA TYR A 613 -1.68 -33.15 -2.99
C TYR A 613 -0.32 -33.12 -3.70
N MET A 614 0.73 -32.59 -3.05
CA MET A 614 2.11 -32.65 -3.54
C MET A 614 2.59 -34.09 -3.77
N ASN A 615 2.35 -35.00 -2.82
CA ASN A 615 2.77 -36.40 -2.97
C ASN A 615 2.03 -37.11 -4.09
N TYR A 616 0.76 -36.77 -4.33
CA TYR A 616 -0.04 -37.38 -5.38
C TYR A 616 0.31 -36.85 -6.78
N PHE A 617 0.64 -35.57 -6.92
CA PHE A 617 0.90 -34.93 -8.22
C PHE A 617 2.41 -34.75 -8.56
N LYS A 618 3.30 -35.27 -7.71
CA LYS A 618 4.79 -35.16 -7.77
C LYS A 618 5.46 -35.43 -9.13
N ASN A 619 4.76 -36.08 -10.07
CA ASN A 619 5.27 -36.45 -11.40
C ASN A 619 4.60 -35.73 -12.58
N ARG A 620 3.77 -34.70 -12.35
CA ARG A 620 3.12 -33.96 -13.45
C ARG A 620 3.10 -32.46 -13.19
N THR A 621 3.83 -31.74 -14.05
CA THR A 621 3.69 -30.33 -14.44
C THR A 621 3.69 -29.21 -13.39
N ALA A 622 3.50 -29.48 -12.09
CA ALA A 622 3.47 -28.43 -11.08
C ALA A 622 4.85 -28.20 -10.42
N THR A 623 5.27 -26.94 -10.32
CA THR A 623 6.45 -26.53 -9.54
C THR A 623 6.03 -25.94 -8.20
N MET A 624 6.92 -26.02 -7.21
CA MET A 624 6.61 -25.72 -5.81
C MET A 624 7.09 -24.33 -5.43
N THR A 625 6.27 -23.57 -4.69
CA THR A 625 6.76 -22.44 -3.90
C THR A 625 6.15 -22.47 -2.50
N GLN A 626 6.99 -22.31 -1.49
CA GLN A 626 6.64 -22.39 -0.07
C GLN A 626 5.94 -21.11 0.43
N TYR A 627 5.22 -20.42 -0.46
CA TYR A 627 4.53 -19.18 -0.12
C TYR A 627 3.25 -19.49 0.64
N ASN A 628 3.20 -19.00 1.88
CA ASN A 628 2.01 -19.05 2.72
C ASN A 628 0.99 -18.05 2.18
N CYS A 629 -0.06 -18.58 1.58
CA CYS A 629 -1.28 -17.85 1.31
C CYS A 629 -2.00 -17.60 2.66
N GLN A 630 -1.96 -16.34 3.13
CA GLN A 630 -2.68 -15.86 4.34
C GLN A 630 -4.00 -15.19 3.98
#